data_AF-A0A2V6KMI9-F1
#
_entry.id   AF-A0A2V6KMI9-F1
#
_cell.length_a   1.000
_cell.length_b   1.000
_cell.length_c   1.000
_cell.angle_alpha   90.00
_cell.angle_beta   90.00
_cell.angle_gamma   90.00
#
_symmetry.space_group_name_H-M   'P 1'
#
loop_
_entity.id
_entity.type
_entity.pdbx_description
1 polymer ?
#
loop_
_entity_poly.entity_id
_entity_poly.type
_entity_poly.pdbx_seq_one_letter_code
_entity_poly.pdbx_strand_id
1 'polypeptide(L)' 'GMSLNQIPLVELKKRSPLFDADIADVFDVRHSLSQRRAIGAPSPENIAVQIKRWRKSLVK' A
#
# COMPACT_ATOMS: atom_id res chain seq x y z
N GLY A 1 -5.55 19.67 -15.41
CA GLY A 1 -5.26 18.97 -14.12
C GLY A 1 -4.19 17.92 -14.36
N MET A 2 -3.47 17.53 -13.31
CA MET A 2 -2.39 16.54 -13.35
C MET A 2 -2.69 15.43 -12.33
N SER A 3 -2.34 14.18 -12.64
CA SER A 3 -2.45 13.07 -11.70
C SER A 3 -1.52 13.27 -10.50
N LEU A 4 -1.94 12.82 -9.31
CA LEU A 4 -1.15 13.03 -8.07
C LEU A 4 0.27 12.43 -8.16
N ASN A 5 0.42 11.29 -8.83
CA ASN A 5 1.70 10.61 -9.02
C ASN A 5 2.62 11.27 -10.05
N GLN A 6 2.18 12.35 -10.71
CA GLN A 6 2.96 13.10 -11.68
C GLN A 6 3.43 14.45 -11.14
N ILE A 7 3.03 14.82 -9.92
CA ILE A 7 3.42 16.09 -9.30
C ILE A 7 4.92 16.02 -8.94
N PRO A 8 5.76 16.95 -9.42
CA PRO A 8 7.18 16.96 -9.07
C PRO A 8 7.40 17.12 -7.56
N LEU A 9 8.43 16.46 -7.02
CA LEU A 9 8.78 16.56 -5.59
C LEU A 9 8.99 18.01 -5.14
N VAL A 10 9.53 18.87 -6.00
CA VAL A 10 9.69 20.30 -5.70
C VAL A 10 8.35 21.00 -5.46
N GLU A 11 7.30 20.63 -6.19
CA GLU A 11 5.95 21.19 -5.99
C GLU A 11 5.29 20.62 -4.72
N LEU A 12 5.54 19.36 -4.40
CA LEU A 12 5.09 18.76 -3.13
C LEU A 12 5.80 19.42 -1.94
N LYS A 13 7.11 19.67 -2.02
CA LYS A 13 7.89 20.35 -0.98
C LYS A 13 7.41 21.79 -0.70
N LYS A 14 6.84 22.48 -1.69
CA LYS A 14 6.17 23.78 -1.45
C LYS A 14 4.94 23.68 -0.55
N ARG A 15 4.30 22.50 -0.47
CA ARG A 15 3.14 22.25 0.41
C ARG A 15 3.55 21.77 1.80
N SER A 16 4.57 20.94 1.87
CA SER A 16 5.15 20.51 3.15
C SER A 16 6.61 20.09 2.93
N PRO A 17 7.55 20.56 3.77
CA PRO A 17 8.95 20.13 3.68
C PRO A 17 9.14 18.64 4.04
N LEU A 18 8.12 17.98 4.59
CA LEU A 18 8.16 16.57 4.97
C LEU A 18 8.09 15.59 3.78
N PHE A 19 7.69 16.06 2.59
CA PHE A 19 7.71 15.20 1.41
C PHE A 19 9.15 14.91 0.99
N ASP A 20 9.48 13.65 0.76
CA ASP A 20 10.77 13.25 0.19
C ASP A 20 10.59 12.24 -0.95
N ALA A 21 11.70 11.68 -1.44
CA ALA A 21 11.70 10.73 -2.55
C ALA A 21 10.83 9.47 -2.29
N ASP A 22 10.61 9.12 -1.02
CA ASP A 22 9.76 8.01 -0.58
C ASP A 22 8.27 8.18 -0.92
N ILE A 23 7.81 9.40 -1.27
CA ILE A 23 6.44 9.63 -1.73
C ILE A 23 6.09 8.82 -2.99
N ALA A 24 7.10 8.46 -3.79
CA ALA A 24 6.90 7.62 -4.97
C ALA A 24 6.34 6.24 -4.59
N ASP A 25 6.70 5.71 -3.42
CA ASP A 25 6.28 4.39 -2.96
C ASP A 25 4.78 4.32 -2.63
N VAL A 26 4.16 5.47 -2.30
CA VAL A 26 2.70 5.56 -2.07
C VAL A 26 1.92 5.23 -3.34
N PHE A 27 2.48 5.54 -4.51
CA PHE A 27 1.85 5.32 -5.81
C PHE A 27 2.19 3.96 -6.44
N ASP A 28 3.04 3.14 -5.79
CA ASP A 28 3.19 1.72 -6.11
C ASP A 28 2.10 0.92 -5.37
N VAL A 29 1.18 0.33 -6.14
CA VAL A 29 0.06 -0.44 -5.58
C VAL A 29 0.54 -1.66 -4.77
N ARG A 30 1.60 -2.34 -5.20
CA ARG A 30 2.15 -3.50 -4.47
C ARG A 30 2.76 -3.04 -3.15
N HIS A 31 3.53 -1.96 -3.19
CA HIS A 31 4.09 -1.35 -1.98
C HIS A 31 2.97 -0.93 -1.02
N SER A 32 1.97 -0.19 -1.52
CA SER A 32 0.80 0.27 -0.75
C SER A 32 0.06 -0.87 -0.05
N LEU A 33 -0.17 -1.99 -0.75
CA LEU A 33 -0.81 -3.16 -0.16
C LEU A 33 0.07 -3.84 0.91
N SER A 34 1.39 -3.90 0.71
CA SER A 34 2.32 -4.52 1.68
C SER A 34 2.39 -3.80 3.04
N GLN A 35 2.04 -2.52 3.09
CA GLN A 35 1.99 -1.74 4.33
C GLN A 35 0.70 -1.98 5.15
N ARG A 36 -0.33 -2.61 4.56
CA ARG A 36 -1.63 -2.86 5.20
C ARG A 36 -1.60 -4.12 6.09
N ARG A 37 -0.88 -4.05 7.20
CA ARG A 37 -0.55 -5.21 8.05
C ARG A 37 -1.48 -5.44 9.25
N ALA A 38 -2.40 -4.52 9.53
CA ALA A 38 -3.37 -4.69 10.61
C ALA A 38 -4.24 -5.94 10.40
N ILE A 39 -4.81 -6.50 11.47
CA ILE A 39 -5.68 -7.68 11.38
C ILE A 39 -6.86 -7.38 10.44
N GLY A 40 -7.09 -8.25 9.46
CA GLY A 40 -8.16 -8.10 8.47
C GLY A 40 -7.82 -7.17 7.29
N ALA A 41 -6.67 -6.50 7.30
CA ALA A 41 -6.24 -5.66 6.20
C ALA A 41 -5.69 -6.51 5.02
N PRO A 42 -5.70 -6.00 3.77
CA PRO A 42 -5.47 -6.81 2.56
C PRO A 42 -3.98 -6.95 2.18
N SER A 43 -3.05 -6.99 3.14
CA SER A 43 -1.64 -7.30 2.83
C SER A 43 -1.50 -8.71 2.25
N PRO A 44 -0.50 -8.95 1.38
CA PRO A 44 -0.22 -10.28 0.85
C PRO A 44 -0.11 -11.36 1.94
N GLU A 45 0.54 -11.02 3.06
CA GLU A 45 0.70 -11.90 4.22
C GLU A 45 -0.67 -12.26 4.84
N ASN A 46 -1.51 -11.26 5.09
CA ASN A 46 -2.84 -11.48 5.64
C ASN A 46 -3.72 -12.31 4.71
N ILE A 47 -3.67 -12.05 3.40
CA ILE A 47 -4.43 -12.81 2.41
C ILE A 47 -3.97 -14.27 2.37
N ALA A 48 -2.66 -14.53 2.41
CA ALA A 48 -2.12 -15.88 2.50
C ALA A 48 -2.61 -16.63 3.75
N VAL A 49 -2.63 -15.95 4.91
CA VAL A 49 -3.17 -16.50 6.16
C VAL A 49 -4.66 -16.83 6.03
N GLN A 50 -5.47 -15.92 5.46
CA GLN A 50 -6.90 -16.15 5.28
C GLN A 50 -7.17 -17.31 4.31
N ILE A 51 -6.44 -17.39 3.19
CA ILE A 51 -6.55 -18.51 2.24
C ILE A 51 -6.24 -19.84 2.94
N LYS A 52 -5.14 -19.91 3.71
CA LYS A 52 -4.78 -21.11 4.48
C LYS A 52 -5.86 -21.50 5.48
N ARG A 53 -6.41 -20.52 6.21
CA ARG A 53 -7.50 -20.73 7.17
C ARG A 53 -8.72 -21.34 6.46
N TRP A 54 -9.20 -20.72 5.39
CA TRP A 54 -10.41 -21.17 4.71
C TRP A 54 -10.23 -22.54 4.03
N ARG A 55 -9.06 -22.82 3.46
CA ARG A 55 -8.75 -24.18 2.97
C ARG A 55 -8.88 -25.23 4.08
N LYS A 56 -8.41 -24.95 5.29
CA LYS A 56 -8.56 -25.86 6.43
C LYS A 56 -10.02 -25.99 6.90
N SER A 57 -10.78 -24.89 6.88
CA SER A 57 -12.15 -24.86 7.40
C SER A 57 -13.22 -25.37 6.43
N LEU A 58 -12.97 -25.29 5.12
CA LEU A 58 -13.97 -25.59 4.09
C LEU A 58 -13.71 -26.89 3.34
N VAL A 59 -12.50 -27.44 3.39
CA VAL A 59 -12.22 -28.78 2.87
C VAL A 59 -12.67 -29.79 3.92
N LYS A 60 -13.81 -30.44 3.67
CA LYS A 60 -14.25 -31.67 4.36
C LYS A 60 -13.47 -32.86 3.85
#